data_AF-A0A1U7Q0Y6-F1
#
_entry.id   AF-A0A1U7Q0Y6-F1
#
_cell.length_a   1.000
_cell.length_b   1.000
_cell.length_c   1.000
_cell.angle_alpha   90.00
_cell.angle_beta   90.00
_cell.angle_gamma   90.00
#
_symmetry.space_group_name_H-M   'P 1'
#
loop_
_entity.id
_entity.type
_entity.pdbx_description
1 polymer ?
#
loop_
_entity_poly.entity_id
_entity_poly.type
_entity_poly.pdbx_seq_one_letter_code
_entity_poly.pdbx_strand_id
1 'polypeptide(L)'
;MLKIPPIANTRHVSGKCTETHVRKETTEKMNIDKSKILDNICYTELVYERINKKLKTNNSKPEIEKKLLEILKQTSKENFEKKGKNFYATNIENNIIVTINSNTFRIITVDRIVKK
;
A
#
# COMPACT_ATOMS: atom_id res chain seq x y z
N MET A 1 57.67 -32.45 32.33
CA MET A 1 56.73 -32.93 31.30
C MET A 1 55.34 -33.08 31.93
N LEU A 2 54.30 -32.86 31.12
CA LEU A 2 52.85 -32.96 31.39
C LEU A 2 52.13 -31.72 31.97
N LYS A 3 51.61 -30.92 31.03
CA LYS A 3 50.44 -30.04 31.15
C LYS A 3 49.19 -30.89 31.42
N ILE A 4 48.25 -30.44 32.26
CA ILE A 4 46.80 -30.58 32.05
C ILE A 4 46.07 -29.35 32.65
N PRO A 5 45.17 -28.68 31.91
CA PRO A 5 44.38 -27.52 32.37
C PRO A 5 43.11 -27.89 33.17
N PRO A 6 42.52 -26.97 33.95
CA PRO A 6 41.27 -27.23 34.67
C PRO A 6 40.07 -27.32 33.72
N ILE A 7 39.26 -28.35 33.96
CA ILE A 7 38.09 -28.77 33.17
C ILE A 7 36.89 -27.87 33.51
N ALA A 8 36.28 -27.29 32.48
CA ALA A 8 35.00 -26.61 32.55
C ALA A 8 33.85 -27.62 32.71
N ASN A 9 32.87 -27.33 33.58
CA ASN A 9 31.60 -28.05 33.60
C ASN A 9 30.46 -27.13 34.01
N THR A 10 29.94 -26.37 33.04
CA THR A 10 28.65 -25.66 33.15
C THR A 10 27.54 -26.59 32.64
N ARG A 11 26.66 -26.97 33.55
CA ARG A 11 25.45 -27.76 33.26
C ARG A 11 24.49 -26.93 32.40
N HIS A 12 24.02 -27.58 31.33
CA HIS A 12 22.82 -27.22 30.58
C HIS A 12 21.61 -27.12 31.50
N VAL A 13 20.86 -26.01 31.40
CA VAL A 13 19.40 -26.03 31.57
C VAL A 13 18.81 -25.20 30.44
N SER A 14 18.06 -25.89 29.58
CA SER A 14 17.27 -25.36 28.49
C SER A 14 16.17 -24.42 29.00
N GLY A 15 16.10 -23.22 28.44
CA GLY A 15 14.98 -22.30 28.62
C GLY A 15 14.90 -21.36 27.44
N LYS A 16 14.21 -21.79 26.37
CA LYS A 16 13.86 -20.95 25.23
C LYS A 16 12.88 -19.87 25.71
N CYS A 17 13.36 -18.65 25.92
CA CYS A 17 12.51 -17.47 25.92
C CYS A 17 12.81 -16.73 24.61
N THR A 18 11.82 -16.81 23.72
CA THR A 18 11.86 -16.41 22.32
C THR A 18 12.29 -14.97 22.15
N GLU A 19 13.33 -14.79 21.32
CA GLU A 19 13.72 -13.52 20.74
C GLU A 19 12.49 -12.82 20.15
N THR A 20 12.29 -11.59 20.60
CA THR A 20 11.38 -10.61 20.02
C THR A 20 11.67 -10.51 18.54
N HIS A 21 10.79 -11.12 17.73
CA HIS A 21 10.76 -10.92 16.30
C HIS A 21 10.36 -9.47 16.04
N VAL A 22 11.34 -8.59 15.97
CA VAL A 22 11.22 -7.31 15.27
C VAL A 22 10.81 -7.68 13.85
N ARG A 23 9.51 -7.60 13.55
CA ARG A 23 9.03 -7.59 12.17
C ARG A 23 9.66 -6.39 11.51
N LYS A 24 10.79 -6.61 10.85
CA LYS A 24 11.24 -5.75 9.77
C LYS A 24 10.13 -5.83 8.73
N GLU A 25 9.19 -4.89 8.75
CA GLU A 25 8.38 -4.57 7.59
C GLU A 25 9.38 -4.06 6.54
N THR A 26 10.03 -4.99 5.86
CA THR A 26 10.65 -4.71 4.58
C THR A 26 9.51 -4.30 3.67
N THR A 27 9.42 -3.00 3.40
CA THR A 27 8.66 -2.46 2.28
C THR A 27 9.28 -3.07 1.01
N GLU A 28 8.93 -4.32 0.72
CA GLU A 28 9.16 -4.91 -0.58
C GLU A 28 8.50 -3.95 -1.55
N LYS A 29 9.30 -3.24 -2.35
CA LYS A 29 8.84 -2.58 -3.56
C LYS A 29 8.35 -3.70 -4.48
N MET A 30 7.15 -4.21 -4.21
CA MET A 30 6.45 -5.10 -5.11
C MET A 30 6.43 -4.40 -6.47
N ASN A 31 6.81 -5.13 -7.52
CA ASN A 31 6.75 -4.63 -8.88
C ASN A 31 5.28 -4.42 -9.26
N ILE A 32 4.73 -3.25 -8.94
CA ILE A 32 3.34 -2.90 -9.25
C ILE A 32 3.22 -2.76 -10.77
N ASP A 33 2.36 -3.56 -11.38
CA ASP A 33 2.04 -3.42 -12.80
C ASP A 33 0.99 -2.31 -13.00
N LYS A 34 1.46 -1.09 -13.26
CA LYS A 34 0.60 0.08 -13.47
C LYS A 34 -0.31 -0.10 -14.70
N SER A 35 0.20 -0.67 -15.80
CA SER A 35 -0.59 -0.96 -17.01
C SER A 35 -1.79 -1.82 -16.67
N LYS A 36 -1.56 -2.94 -15.97
CA LYS A 36 -2.63 -3.85 -15.56
C LYS A 36 -3.68 -3.16 -14.69
N ILE A 37 -3.27 -2.27 -13.80
CA ILE A 37 -4.23 -1.48 -13.00
C ILE A 37 -5.09 -0.63 -13.94
N LEU A 38 -4.48 0.18 -14.81
CA LEU A 38 -5.19 1.09 -15.70
C LEU A 38 -6.19 0.38 -16.63
N ASP A 39 -5.80 -0.77 -17.16
CA ASP A 39 -6.61 -1.53 -18.13
C ASP A 39 -7.85 -2.19 -17.49
N ASN A 40 -7.85 -2.37 -16.16
CA ASN A 40 -8.89 -3.11 -15.44
C ASN A 40 -9.69 -2.25 -14.46
N ILE A 41 -9.47 -0.93 -14.42
CA ILE A 41 -10.19 -0.04 -13.50
C ILE A 41 -11.70 -0.19 -13.72
N CYS A 42 -12.42 -0.36 -12.61
CA CYS A 42 -13.87 -0.36 -12.61
C CYS A 42 -14.45 0.45 -11.46
N TYR A 43 -15.72 0.79 -11.60
CA TYR A 43 -16.47 1.64 -10.68
C TYR A 43 -17.80 0.96 -10.33
N THR A 44 -18.44 1.46 -9.27
CA THR A 44 -19.80 1.08 -8.89
C THR A 44 -20.55 2.34 -8.47
N GLU A 45 -21.89 2.30 -8.49
CA GLU A 45 -22.74 3.42 -8.07
C GLU A 45 -22.29 4.08 -6.75
N LEU A 46 -22.09 3.27 -5.71
CA LEU A 46 -21.66 3.73 -4.38
C LEU A 46 -20.28 4.42 -4.36
N VAL A 47 -19.43 4.14 -5.34
CA VAL A 47 -18.08 4.72 -5.43
C VAL A 47 -18.17 6.16 -5.92
N TYR A 48 -19.01 6.44 -6.92
CA TYR A 48 -19.18 7.81 -7.42
C TYR A 48 -19.72 8.74 -6.32
N GLU A 49 -20.74 8.29 -5.58
CA GLU A 49 -21.29 9.04 -4.44
C GLU A 49 -20.22 9.33 -3.38
N ARG A 50 -19.43 8.31 -3.03
CA ARG A 50 -18.35 8.46 -2.04
C ARG A 50 -17.28 9.45 -2.50
N ILE A 51 -16.89 9.41 -3.78
CA ILE A 51 -15.90 10.33 -4.36
C ILE A 51 -16.41 11.77 -4.27
N ASN A 52 -17.63 12.03 -4.73
CA ASN A 52 -18.23 13.36 -4.68
C ASN A 52 -18.33 13.88 -3.23
N LYS A 53 -18.73 13.04 -2.27
CA LYS A 53 -18.77 13.41 -0.85
C LYS A 53 -17.39 13.76 -0.29
N LYS A 54 -16.36 12.97 -0.57
CA LYS A 54 -15.00 13.22 -0.07
C LYS A 54 -14.33 14.43 -0.71
N LEU A 55 -14.57 14.63 -2.01
CA LEU A 55 -14.02 15.75 -2.74
C LEU A 55 -14.91 17.00 -2.66
N LYS A 56 -16.06 16.97 -1.98
CA LYS A 56 -17.04 18.06 -1.94
C LYS A 56 -17.35 18.60 -3.34
N THR A 57 -17.57 17.70 -4.29
CA THR A 57 -17.89 18.00 -5.69
C THR A 57 -19.22 17.38 -6.09
N ASN A 58 -19.78 17.85 -7.21
CA ASN A 58 -20.97 17.27 -7.84
C ASN A 58 -20.67 16.82 -9.29
N ASN A 59 -19.53 16.17 -9.49
CA ASN A 59 -19.13 15.72 -10.82
C ASN A 59 -20.06 14.60 -11.30
N SER A 60 -20.32 14.57 -12.61
CA SER A 60 -21.02 13.45 -13.23
C SER A 60 -20.14 12.19 -13.24
N LYS A 61 -20.75 10.99 -13.40
CA LYS A 61 -20.00 9.73 -13.53
C LYS A 61 -18.90 9.79 -14.63
N PRO A 62 -19.20 10.19 -15.89
CA PRO A 62 -18.17 10.25 -16.93
C PRO A 62 -17.06 11.27 -16.62
N GLU A 63 -17.38 12.39 -15.94
CA GLU A 63 -16.36 13.33 -15.49
C GLU A 63 -15.43 12.72 -14.44
N ILE A 64 -15.97 11.95 -13.49
CA ILE A 64 -15.18 11.26 -12.47
C ILE A 64 -14.23 10.26 -13.13
N GLU A 65 -14.75 9.44 -14.04
CA GLU A 65 -13.96 8.42 -14.73
C GLU A 65 -12.84 9.04 -15.56
N LYS A 66 -13.15 10.07 -16.35
CA LYS A 66 -12.17 10.79 -17.16
C LYS A 66 -11.08 11.40 -16.28
N LYS A 67 -11.46 12.16 -15.25
CA LYS A 67 -10.52 12.83 -14.34
C LYS A 67 -9.62 11.81 -13.63
N LEU A 68 -10.18 10.74 -13.06
CA LEU A 68 -9.39 9.75 -12.34
C LEU A 68 -8.49 8.95 -13.26
N LEU A 69 -8.94 8.58 -14.46
CA LEU A 69 -8.09 7.89 -15.43
C LEU A 69 -6.91 8.76 -15.85
N GLU A 70 -7.14 10.05 -16.11
CA GLU A 70 -6.09 11.01 -16.44
C GLU A 70 -5.08 11.17 -15.30
N ILE A 71 -5.57 11.37 -14.07
CA ILE A 71 -4.74 11.46 -12.87
C ILE A 71 -3.89 10.18 -12.69
N LEU A 72 -4.48 9.00 -12.84
CA LEU A 72 -3.75 7.74 -12.68
C LEU A 72 -2.74 7.50 -13.81
N LYS A 73 -3.01 7.98 -15.02
CA LYS A 73 -2.05 7.96 -16.13
C LYS A 73 -0.86 8.88 -15.86
N GLN A 74 -1.10 10.09 -15.36
CA GLN A 74 -0.06 11.06 -15.01
C GLN A 74 0.75 10.64 -13.76
N THR A 75 0.13 9.91 -12.82
CA THR A 75 0.79 9.46 -11.60
C THR A 75 1.93 8.48 -11.92
N SER A 76 3.15 8.79 -11.51
CA SER A 76 4.31 7.93 -11.76
C SER A 76 4.21 6.59 -11.02
N LYS A 77 4.90 5.56 -11.50
CA LYS A 77 4.82 4.20 -10.93
C LYS A 77 5.31 4.16 -9.49
N GLU A 78 6.30 4.99 -9.15
CA GLU A 78 6.88 5.10 -7.81
C GLU A 78 5.88 5.65 -6.77
N ASN A 79 4.85 6.34 -7.23
CA ASN A 79 3.76 6.86 -6.40
C ASN A 79 2.59 5.87 -6.25
N PHE A 80 2.72 4.66 -6.80
CA PHE A 80 1.84 3.54 -6.49
C PHE A 80 2.46 2.72 -5.37
N GLU A 81 1.63 2.37 -4.40
CA GLU A 81 2.01 1.50 -3.28
C GLU A 81 0.92 0.45 -3.07
N LYS A 82 1.30 -0.81 -2.83
CA LYS A 82 0.35 -1.85 -2.44
C LYS A 82 0.46 -2.09 -0.94
N LYS A 83 -0.64 -1.91 -0.20
CA LYS A 83 -0.77 -2.31 1.21
C LYS A 83 -1.92 -3.29 1.36
N GLY A 84 -1.60 -4.54 1.72
CA GLY A 84 -2.60 -5.60 1.85
C GLY A 84 -3.41 -5.80 0.56
N LYS A 85 -4.74 -5.60 0.67
CA LYS A 85 -5.71 -5.79 -0.42
C LYS A 85 -5.91 -4.56 -1.31
N ASN A 86 -5.16 -3.49 -1.11
CA ASN A 86 -5.38 -2.22 -1.81
C ASN A 86 -4.09 -1.70 -2.45
N PHE A 87 -4.24 -1.11 -3.64
CA PHE A 87 -3.29 -0.16 -4.20
C PHE A 87 -3.67 1.26 -3.79
N TYR A 88 -2.65 2.07 -3.55
CA TYR A 88 -2.75 3.49 -3.28
C TYR A 88 -1.95 4.20 -4.35
N ALA A 89 -2.60 5.09 -5.09
CA ALA A 89 -1.96 5.96 -6.07
C ALA A 89 -1.97 7.38 -5.53
N THR A 90 -0.81 7.89 -5.15
CA THR A 90 -0.66 9.23 -4.58
C THR A 90 -0.33 10.22 -5.71
N ASN A 91 -1.27 11.09 -6.05
CA ASN A 91 -1.01 12.16 -7.01
C ASN A 91 -0.82 13.48 -6.26
N ILE A 92 0.43 13.90 -6.12
CA ILE A 92 0.80 15.12 -5.38
C ILE A 92 0.33 16.38 -6.11
N GLU A 93 0.42 16.40 -7.44
CA GLU A 93 0.02 17.53 -8.29
C GLU A 93 -1.46 17.90 -8.08
N ASN A 94 -2.32 16.87 -8.00
CA ASN A 94 -3.75 17.03 -7.77
C ASN A 94 -4.13 16.98 -6.28
N ASN A 95 -3.16 16.81 -5.38
CA ASN A 95 -3.36 16.66 -3.94
C ASN A 95 -4.41 15.58 -3.58
N ILE A 96 -4.36 14.42 -4.23
CA ILE A 96 -5.27 13.30 -3.95
C ILE A 96 -4.57 11.96 -3.82
N ILE A 97 -5.21 11.04 -3.11
CA ILE A 97 -4.86 9.62 -3.04
C ILE A 97 -6.04 8.82 -3.55
N VAL A 98 -5.81 8.00 -4.57
CA VAL A 98 -6.79 7.06 -5.10
C VAL A 98 -6.54 5.68 -4.51
N THR A 99 -7.54 5.10 -3.85
CA THR A 99 -7.47 3.74 -3.30
C THR A 99 -8.19 2.78 -4.23
N ILE A 100 -7.53 1.69 -4.61
CA ILE A 100 -7.99 0.71 -5.59
C ILE A 100 -7.89 -0.68 -5.00
N ASN A 101 -8.90 -1.52 -5.16
CA ASN A 101 -8.79 -2.92 -4.72
C ASN A 101 -7.76 -3.67 -5.58
N SER A 102 -6.89 -4.47 -4.96
CA SER A 102 -5.81 -5.14 -5.69
C SER A 102 -6.24 -6.36 -6.50
N ASN A 103 -7.41 -6.93 -6.18
CA ASN A 103 -7.91 -8.14 -6.83
C ASN A 103 -8.89 -7.81 -7.95
N THR A 104 -9.76 -6.82 -7.72
CA THR A 104 -10.83 -6.46 -8.67
C THR A 104 -10.56 -5.16 -9.41
N PHE A 105 -9.48 -4.45 -9.09
CA PHE A 105 -9.14 -3.14 -9.68
C PHE A 105 -10.24 -2.07 -9.55
N ARG A 106 -11.20 -2.29 -8.64
CA ARG A 106 -12.28 -1.35 -8.36
C ARG A 106 -11.75 -0.15 -7.59
N ILE A 107 -12.07 1.06 -8.03
CA ILE A 107 -11.85 2.27 -7.22
C ILE A 107 -12.68 2.16 -5.94
N ILE A 108 -12.06 2.30 -4.77
CA ILE A 108 -12.74 2.22 -3.48
C ILE A 108 -13.09 3.62 -2.98
N THR A 109 -12.13 4.54 -3.07
CA THR A 109 -12.28 5.90 -2.57
C THR A 109 -11.18 6.81 -3.11
N VAL A 110 -11.42 8.12 -3.02
CA VAL A 110 -10.45 9.17 -3.33
C VAL A 110 -10.43 10.14 -2.16
N ASP A 111 -9.25 10.37 -1.62
CA ASP A 111 -9.01 11.26 -0.48
C ASP A 111 -8.17 12.46 -0.91
N ARG A 112 -8.37 13.62 -0.27
CA ARG A 112 -7.49 14.77 -0.44
C ARG A 112 -6.26 14.61 0.46
N ILE A 113 -5.09 14.95 -0.07
CA ILE A 113 -3.87 15.11 0.73
C ILE A 113 -3.98 16.47 1.42
N VAL A 114 -4.52 16.48 2.64
CA VAL A 114 -4.58 17.70 3.44
C VAL A 114 -3.17 17.95 3.99
N LYS A 115 -2.49 19.00 3.54
CA LYS A 115 -1.33 19.52 4.26
C LYS A 115 -1.83 20.06 5.60
N LYS A 116 -1.37 19.46 6.69
CA LYS A 116 -1.57 20.00 8.05
C LYS A 116 -0.72 21.24 8.25
#